data_AF-A0A527FTU4-F1
#
_entry.id   AF-A0A527FTU4-F1
#
_cell.length_a   1.000
_cell.length_b   1.000
_cell.length_c   1.000
_cell.angle_alpha   90.00
_cell.angle_beta   90.00
_cell.angle_gamma   90.00
#
_symmetry.space_group_name_H-M   'P 1'
#
loop_
_entity.id
_entity.type
_entity.pdbx_description
1 polymer ?
#
loop_
_entity_poly.entity_id
_entity_poly.type
_entity_poly.pdbx_seq_one_letter_code
_entity_poly.pdbx_strand_id
1 'polypeptide(L)'
;SSLTLDADDIARSVKLLSKVQPLHTETGAVHAAGFYMPGKGIVMAREDVGRHNALDKLAGALARAGIDGASGAVVVTSRVSV
;
A
#
# COMPACT_ATOMS: atom_id res chain seq x y z
N SER A 1 7.72 16.89 -1.67
CA SER A 1 8.29 15.74 -0.95
C SER A 1 9.73 15.57 -1.39
N SER A 2 10.64 15.23 -0.46
CA SER A 2 12.04 14.84 -0.74
C SER A 2 12.21 13.32 -0.85
N LEU A 3 11.11 12.58 -0.95
CA LEU A 3 11.11 11.12 -1.06
C LEU A 3 11.91 10.69 -2.30
N THR A 4 12.91 9.85 -2.06
CA THR A 4 13.69 9.19 -3.11
C THR A 4 13.48 7.69 -2.98
N LEU A 5 13.25 7.01 -4.11
CA LEU A 5 13.10 5.57 -4.20
C LEU A 5 14.07 5.06 -5.26
N ASP A 6 14.74 3.95 -4.97
CA ASP A 6 15.53 3.23 -5.97
C ASP A 6 14.73 2.07 -6.59
N ALA A 7 15.35 1.36 -7.54
CA ALA A 7 14.72 0.21 -8.19
C ALA A 7 14.44 -0.95 -7.22
N ASP A 8 15.29 -1.12 -6.21
CA ASP A 8 15.14 -2.18 -5.21
C ASP A 8 13.96 -1.89 -4.28
N ASP A 9 13.71 -0.63 -3.95
CA ASP A 9 12.53 -0.18 -3.22
C ASP A 9 11.24 -0.58 -3.96
N ILE A 10 11.20 -0.38 -5.28
CA ILE A 10 10.04 -0.75 -6.11
C ILE A 10 9.78 -2.25 -6.00
N ALA A 11 10.78 -3.08 -6.31
CA ALA A 11 10.64 -4.53 -6.28
C ALA A 11 10.32 -5.05 -4.87
N ARG A 12 10.96 -4.49 -3.84
CA ARG A 12 10.74 -4.84 -2.44
C ARG A 12 9.33 -4.48 -2.00
N SER A 13 8.83 -3.31 -2.37
CA SER A 13 7.51 -2.84 -1.94
C SER A 13 6.39 -3.77 -2.42
N VAL A 14 6.43 -4.22 -3.67
CA VAL A 14 5.49 -5.20 -4.24
C VAL A 14 5.59 -6.55 -3.53
N LYS A 15 6.82 -7.04 -3.29
CA LYS A 15 7.07 -8.29 -2.57
C LYS A 15 6.63 -8.25 -1.11
N LEU A 16 6.69 -7.09 -0.46
CA LEU A 16 6.23 -6.93 0.92
C LEU A 16 4.70 -6.83 0.97
N LEU A 17 4.07 -6.10 0.06
CA LEU A 17 2.61 -6.02 0.00
C LEU A 17 1.99 -7.40 -0.22
N SER A 18 2.60 -8.26 -1.05
CA SER A 18 2.10 -9.63 -1.27
C SER A 18 2.04 -10.48 0.01
N LYS A 19 2.78 -10.13 1.06
CA LYS A 19 2.82 -10.85 2.34
C LYS A 19 1.81 -10.36 3.37
N VAL A 20 1.12 -9.24 3.13
CA VAL A 20 0.22 -8.59 4.08
C VAL A 20 -1.21 -8.45 3.54
N GLN A 21 -1.72 -9.56 3.00
CA GLN A 21 -3.06 -9.64 2.38
C GLN A 21 -3.83 -10.90 2.87
N PRO A 22 -4.24 -10.94 4.15
CA PRO A 22 -4.96 -12.08 4.71
C PRO A 22 -6.29 -12.36 4.00
N LEU A 23 -7.08 -11.33 3.66
CA LEU A 23 -8.35 -11.53 2.98
C LEU A 23 -8.15 -12.04 1.55
N HIS A 24 -7.14 -11.53 0.83
CA HIS A 24 -6.78 -12.08 -0.48
C HIS A 24 -6.33 -13.53 -0.39
N THR A 25 -5.56 -13.89 0.66
CA THR A 25 -5.10 -15.26 0.87
C THR A 25 -6.28 -16.23 1.04
N GLU A 26 -7.33 -15.80 1.75
CA GLU A 26 -8.52 -16.61 1.99
C GLU A 26 -9.49 -16.63 0.81
N THR A 27 -9.62 -15.53 0.07
CA THR A 27 -10.73 -15.35 -0.88
C THR A 27 -10.31 -15.18 -2.33
N GLY A 28 -9.08 -14.72 -2.59
CA GLY A 28 -8.62 -14.30 -3.92
C GLY A 28 -9.38 -13.12 -4.54
N ALA A 29 -10.35 -12.53 -3.82
CA ALA A 29 -11.39 -11.66 -4.40
C ALA A 29 -11.28 -10.18 -3.95
N VAL A 30 -10.14 -9.78 -3.42
CA VAL A 30 -9.90 -8.42 -2.93
C VAL A 30 -8.64 -7.82 -3.54
N HIS A 31 -8.65 -6.49 -3.64
CA HIS A 31 -7.49 -5.65 -3.91
C HIS A 31 -6.85 -5.19 -2.59
N ALA A 32 -5.59 -4.76 -2.68
CA ALA A 32 -4.87 -4.17 -1.57
C ALA A 32 -4.20 -2.85 -1.98
N ALA A 33 -4.13 -1.94 -1.02
CA ALA A 33 -3.28 -0.76 -1.04
C ALA A 33 -2.38 -0.78 0.20
N GLY A 34 -1.08 -0.61 0.00
CA GLY A 34 -0.07 -0.51 1.06
C GLY A 34 0.69 0.81 1.00
N PHE A 35 1.13 1.29 2.16
CA PHE A 35 2.03 2.45 2.26
C PHE A 35 3.44 1.96 2.55
N TYR A 36 4.34 2.16 1.58
CA TYR A 36 5.75 1.82 1.65
C TYR A 36 6.56 3.03 2.10
N MET A 37 7.42 2.85 3.10
CA MET A 37 8.42 3.84 3.51
C MET A 37 9.83 3.26 3.33
N PRO A 38 10.75 3.96 2.64
CA PRO A 38 12.14 3.53 2.50
C PRO A 38 12.77 3.20 3.86
N GLY A 39 13.51 2.10 3.92
CA GLY A 39 14.13 1.60 5.16
C GLY A 39 13.17 0.97 6.18
N LYS A 40 11.85 1.15 6.06
CA LYS A 40 10.84 0.56 6.97
C LYS A 40 9.98 -0.53 6.31
N GLY A 41 9.81 -0.48 4.99
CA GLY A 41 8.94 -1.41 4.27
C GLY A 41 7.47 -0.96 4.27
N ILE A 42 6.54 -1.92 4.21
CA ILE A 42 5.10 -1.64 4.27
C ILE A 42 4.72 -1.35 5.72
N VAL A 43 4.40 -0.10 6.03
CA VAL A 43 4.03 0.33 7.39
C VAL A 43 2.52 0.25 7.63
N MET A 44 1.73 0.12 6.56
CA MET A 44 0.27 -0.03 6.63
C MET A 44 -0.26 -0.66 5.35
N ALA A 45 -1.28 -1.52 5.45
CA ALA A 45 -1.98 -2.10 4.31
C ALA A 45 -3.49 -2.20 4.57
N ARG A 46 -4.29 -2.05 3.52
CA ARG A 46 -5.75 -2.20 3.56
C ARG A 46 -6.24 -2.98 2.36
N GLU A 47 -7.22 -3.84 2.62
CA GLU A 47 -7.87 -4.67 1.62
C GLU A 47 -9.34 -4.26 1.45
N ASP A 48 -9.85 -4.41 0.23
CA ASP A 48 -11.26 -4.29 -0.11
C ASP A 48 -11.55 -4.97 -1.45
N VAL A 49 -12.79 -5.38 -1.66
CA VAL A 49 -13.26 -5.88 -2.97
C VAL A 49 -13.10 -4.80 -4.05
N GLY A 50 -13.36 -3.54 -3.71
CA GLY A 50 -13.16 -2.39 -4.59
C GLY A 50 -11.77 -1.77 -4.43
N ARG A 51 -11.03 -1.63 -5.54
CA ARG A 51 -9.69 -1.02 -5.52
C ARG A 51 -9.65 0.41 -4.94
N HIS A 52 -10.66 1.23 -5.23
CA HIS A 52 -10.71 2.60 -4.72
C HIS A 52 -10.95 2.61 -3.21
N ASN A 53 -11.84 1.75 -2.73
CA ASN A 53 -12.08 1.57 -1.30
C ASN A 53 -10.82 1.10 -0.55
N ALA A 54 -10.03 0.20 -1.14
CA ALA A 54 -8.76 -0.22 -0.54
C ALA A 54 -7.79 0.96 -0.36
N LEU A 55 -7.70 1.83 -1.38
CA LEU A 55 -6.90 3.06 -1.33
C LEU A 55 -7.46 4.08 -0.32
N ASP A 56 -8.77 4.33 -0.31
CA ASP A 56 -9.41 5.28 0.60
C ASP A 56 -9.29 4.84 2.06
N LYS A 57 -9.45 3.53 2.32
CA LYS A 57 -9.19 2.96 3.65
C LYS A 57 -7.75 3.17 4.06
N LEU A 58 -6.79 3.03 3.14
CA LEU A 58 -5.37 3.28 3.43
C LEU A 58 -5.16 4.75 3.78
N ALA A 59 -5.64 5.68 2.95
CA ALA A 59 -5.51 7.11 3.17
C ALA A 59 -6.12 7.54 4.52
N GLY A 60 -7.34 7.07 4.82
CA GLY A 60 -7.99 7.33 6.11
C GLY A 60 -7.23 6.73 7.29
N ALA A 61 -6.63 5.56 7.12
CA ALA A 61 -5.84 4.93 8.17
C ALA A 61 -4.49 5.66 8.42
N LEU A 62 -3.83 6.17 7.37
CA LEU A 62 -2.63 7.00 7.49
C LEU A 62 -2.95 8.33 8.20
N ALA A 63 -4.02 9.00 7.79
CA ALA A 63 -4.46 10.25 8.39
C ALA A 63 -4.77 10.08 9.89
N ARG A 64 -5.49 9.01 10.26
CA ARG A 64 -5.78 8.68 11.65
C ARG A 64 -4.55 8.34 12.48
N ALA A 65 -3.52 7.75 11.86
CA ALA A 65 -2.26 7.41 12.50
C ALA A 65 -1.26 8.57 12.55
N GLY A 66 -1.59 9.73 11.98
CA GLY A 66 -0.68 10.86 11.87
C GLY A 66 0.55 10.59 10.99
N ILE A 67 0.45 9.63 10.06
CA ILE A 67 1.55 9.31 9.14
C ILE A 67 1.47 10.28 7.95
N ASP A 68 2.53 11.07 7.77
CA ASP A 68 2.65 11.99 6.65
C ASP A 68 2.67 11.22 5.31
N GLY A 69 1.71 11.51 4.43
CA GLY A 69 1.63 10.92 3.10
C GLY A 69 2.82 11.26 2.20
N ALA A 70 3.56 12.34 2.48
CA ALA A 70 4.77 12.70 1.73
C ALA A 70 6.00 11.87 2.12
N SER A 71 5.92 11.07 3.19
CA SER A 71 7.04 10.29 3.74
C SER A 71 7.26 8.91 3.09
N GLY A 72 6.42 8.55 2.12
CA GLY A 72 6.44 7.24 1.49
C GLY A 72 5.63 7.19 0.19
N ALA A 73 5.45 5.98 -0.34
CA ALA A 73 4.73 5.74 -1.58
C ALA A 73 3.59 4.75 -1.37
N VAL A 74 2.53 4.92 -2.15
CA VAL A 74 1.43 3.96 -2.20
C VAL A 74 1.78 2.86 -3.21
N VAL A 75 1.58 1.61 -2.81
CA VAL A 75 1.68 0.42 -3.65
C VAL A 75 0.30 -0.20 -3.74
N VAL A 76 -0.18 -0.51 -4.94
CA VAL A 76 -1.50 -1.10 -5.16
C VAL A 76 -1.40 -2.38 -5.96
N THR A 77 -2.31 -3.33 -5.71
CA THR A 77 -2.45 -4.54 -6.55
C THR A 77 -3.36 -4.34 -7.76
N SER A 78 -4.02 -3.18 -7.85
CA SER A 78 -4.89 -2.83 -8.98
C SER A 78 -4.14 -2.07 -10.07
N ARG A 79 -4.81 -1.88 -11.22
CA ARG A 79 -4.39 -0.86 -12.18
C ARG A 79 -4.52 0.54 -11.57
N VAL A 80 -3.64 1.44 -11.99
CA VAL A 80 -3.81 2.88 -11.82
C VAL A 80 -4.74 3.34 -12.95
N SER A 81 -5.93 3.82 -12.61
CA SER A 81 -6.91 4.33 -13.58
C SER A 81 -6.94 5.86 -13.58
N VAL A 82 -7.29 6.43 -14.73
CA VAL A 82 -7.54 7.87 -14.93
C VAL A 82 -8.91 8.27 -14.41
#